data_AF-A0A660ZBV9-F1
#
_entry.id   AF-A0A660ZBV9-F1
#
_cell.length_a   1.000
_cell.length_b   1.000
_cell.length_c   1.000
_cell.angle_alpha   90.00
_cell.angle_beta   90.00
_cell.angle_gamma   90.00
#
_symmetry.space_group_name_H-M   'P 1'
#
loop_
_entity.id
_entity.type
_entity.pdbx_description
1 polymer ?
#
loop_
_entity_poly.entity_id
_entity_poly.type
_entity_poly.pdbx_seq_one_letter_code
_entity_poly.pdbx_strand_id
1 'polypeptide(L)'
;MAQTSGGGSLFSLLLPFIVFFAIFYFLLILPQSKQEKKRKQMLANLRKGDRVVTVGGIYGTITKIDGDVLSLRIAQNTTIKIERDAVKSVVSSQAQGESK
;
A
#
# COMPACT_ATOMS: atom_id res chain seq x y z
N MET A 1 7.85 57.11 19.57
CA MET A 1 8.47 55.83 19.97
C MET A 1 8.68 55.01 18.70
N ALA A 2 9.89 55.05 18.18
CA ALA A 2 10.36 54.20 17.08
C ALA A 2 11.66 53.53 17.53
N GLN A 3 11.98 52.41 16.90
CA GLN A 3 13.17 51.54 17.02
C GLN A 3 13.02 50.35 17.98
N THR A 4 13.43 49.10 17.68
CA THR A 4 13.93 48.41 16.48
C THR A 4 14.05 46.93 16.88
N SER A 5 13.52 45.97 16.11
CA SER A 5 14.12 44.62 16.01
C SER A 5 13.78 43.97 14.66
N GLY A 6 14.21 44.59 13.56
CA GLY A 6 14.01 44.11 12.19
C GLY A 6 14.70 42.79 11.82
N GLY A 7 15.37 42.10 12.75
CA GLY A 7 15.88 40.74 12.58
C GLY A 7 15.04 39.66 13.30
N GLY A 8 14.20 40.05 14.26
CA GLY A 8 13.32 39.14 15.00
C GLY A 8 11.98 38.90 14.30
N SER A 9 11.56 39.79 13.40
CA SER A 9 10.25 39.73 12.73
C SER A 9 10.15 38.65 11.66
N LEU A 10 11.24 38.33 10.94
CA LEU A 10 11.22 37.25 9.94
C LEU A 10 11.29 35.89 10.61
N PHE A 11 12.13 35.74 11.65
CA PHE A 11 12.22 34.51 12.41
C PHE A 11 10.92 34.22 13.18
N SER A 12 10.29 35.25 13.78
CA SER A 12 8.99 35.10 14.45
C SER A 12 7.83 34.80 13.49
N LEU A 13 7.88 35.30 12.25
CA LEU A 13 6.91 34.97 11.20
C LEU A 13 7.14 33.58 10.60
N LEU A 14 8.39 33.13 10.40
CA LEU A 14 8.68 31.80 9.84
C LEU A 14 8.52 30.67 10.85
N LEU A 15 8.67 30.93 12.15
CA LEU A 15 8.52 29.94 13.22
C LEU A 15 7.18 29.17 13.16
N PRO A 16 6.00 29.81 13.08
CA PRO A 16 4.72 29.10 12.96
C PRO A 16 4.59 28.30 11.66
N PHE A 17 5.14 28.78 10.53
CA PHE A 17 5.13 28.03 9.27
C PHE A 17 5.99 26.77 9.33
N ILE A 18 7.18 26.86 9.94
CA ILE A 18 8.07 25.70 10.14
C ILE A 18 7.43 24.66 11.06
N VAL A 19 6.80 25.10 12.16
CA VAL A 19 6.08 24.18 13.06
C VAL A 19 4.88 23.53 12.36
N PHE A 20 4.12 24.30 11.57
CA PHE A 20 3.00 23.77 10.78
C PHE A 20 3.47 22.75 9.74
N PHE A 21 4.52 23.05 8.97
CA PHE A 21 5.13 22.12 8.03
C PHE A 21 5.67 20.87 8.72
N ALA A 22 6.30 21.01 9.89
CA ALA A 22 6.79 19.87 10.66
C ALA A 22 5.63 18.95 11.10
N ILE A 23 4.52 19.51 11.58
CA ILE A 23 3.33 18.74 11.98
C ILE A 23 2.71 18.04 10.76
N PHE A 24 2.48 18.75 9.65
CA PHE A 24 1.90 18.17 8.44
C PHE A 24 2.80 17.09 7.82
N TYR A 25 4.12 17.31 7.78
CA TYR A 25 5.11 16.33 7.33
C TYR A 25 5.04 15.05 8.17
N PHE A 26 4.96 15.19 9.50
CA PHE A 26 4.87 14.05 10.41
C PHE A 26 3.54 13.29 10.27
N LEU A 27 2.44 14.01 10.06
CA LEU A 27 1.10 13.43 9.88
C LEU A 27 0.95 12.69 8.53
N LEU A 28 1.62 13.12 7.46
CA LEU A 28 1.53 12.51 6.12
C LEU A 28 2.49 11.31 5.92
N ILE A 29 3.69 11.35 6.50
CA ILE A 29 4.71 10.29 6.30
C ILE A 29 4.43 9.01 7.11
N LEU A 30 3.86 9.16 8.31
CA LEU A 30 3.54 8.04 9.18
C LEU A 30 2.44 7.07 8.63
N PRO A 31 1.36 7.54 7.99
CA PRO A 31 0.33 6.65 7.44
C PRO A 31 0.75 5.94 6.14
N GLN A 32 1.56 6.58 5.28
CA GLN A 32 1.90 6.01 3.96
C GLN A 32 2.76 4.75 4.07
N SER A 33 3.81 4.80 4.88
CA SER A 33 4.72 3.65 5.07
C SER A 33 4.01 2.40 5.61
N LYS A 34 2.92 2.57 6.37
CA LYS A 34 2.11 1.45 6.87
C LYS A 34 1.32 0.76 5.76
N GLN A 35 0.87 1.48 4.74
CA GLN A 35 0.11 0.91 3.63
C GLN A 35 1.01 0.09 2.70
N GLU A 36 2.20 0.61 2.37
CA GLU A 36 3.18 -0.12 1.55
C GLU A 36 3.64 -1.42 2.23
N LYS A 37 3.93 -1.35 3.53
CA LYS A 37 4.32 -2.53 4.32
C LYS A 37 3.22 -3.60 4.30
N LYS A 38 1.96 -3.20 4.50
CA LYS A 38 0.81 -4.12 4.44
C LYS A 38 0.64 -4.75 3.05
N ARG A 39 0.79 -3.97 1.99
CA ARG A 39 0.73 -4.48 0.60
C ARG A 39 1.84 -5.48 0.34
N LYS A 40 3.10 -5.15 0.67
CA LYS A 40 4.24 -6.08 0.52
C LYS A 40 4.03 -7.38 1.31
N GLN A 41 3.52 -7.30 2.53
CA GLN A 41 3.20 -8.48 3.34
C GLN A 41 2.09 -9.33 2.71
N MET A 42 1.03 -8.73 2.20
CA MET A 42 -0.03 -9.45 1.51
C MET A 42 0.51 -10.20 0.28
N LEU A 43 1.31 -9.52 -0.55
CA LEU A 43 1.91 -10.11 -1.75
C LEU A 43 2.91 -11.24 -1.43
N ALA A 44 3.61 -11.15 -0.29
CA ALA A 44 4.50 -12.20 0.18
C ALA A 44 3.75 -13.44 0.68
N ASN A 45 2.52 -13.27 1.18
CA ASN A 45 1.69 -14.35 1.72
C ASN A 45 0.83 -15.07 0.67
N LEU A 46 0.91 -14.69 -0.61
CA LEU A 46 0.16 -15.34 -1.69
C LEU A 46 0.64 -16.78 -1.91
N ARG A 47 -0.33 -17.71 -1.99
CA ARG A 47 -0.07 -19.13 -2.23
C ARG A 47 -0.84 -19.65 -3.44
N LYS A 48 -0.38 -20.78 -3.99
CA LYS A 48 -1.13 -21.52 -5.01
C LYS A 48 -2.44 -22.00 -4.38
N GLY A 49 -3.54 -21.85 -5.11
CA GLY A 49 -4.89 -22.17 -4.62
C GLY A 49 -5.65 -20.98 -4.02
N ASP A 50 -4.99 -19.86 -3.73
CA ASP A 50 -5.68 -18.68 -3.22
C ASP A 50 -6.59 -18.07 -4.28
N ARG A 51 -7.79 -17.68 -3.85
CA ARG A 51 -8.71 -16.89 -4.67
C ARG A 51 -8.41 -15.42 -4.44
N VAL A 52 -8.10 -14.69 -5.51
CA VAL A 52 -7.70 -13.29 -5.44
C VAL A 52 -8.52 -12.44 -6.39
N VAL A 53 -8.54 -11.15 -6.11
CA VAL A 53 -9.06 -10.13 -7.02
C VAL A 53 -7.91 -9.25 -7.49
N THR A 54 -7.85 -9.04 -8.79
CA THR A 54 -6.87 -8.16 -9.43
C THR A 54 -7.28 -6.70 -9.32
N VAL A 55 -6.36 -5.77 -9.60
CA VAL A 55 -6.66 -4.32 -9.62
C VAL A 55 -7.79 -3.99 -10.60
N GLY A 56 -7.91 -4.74 -11.71
CA GLY A 56 -9.00 -4.61 -12.69
C GLY A 56 -10.35 -5.20 -12.26
N GLY A 57 -10.48 -5.71 -11.03
CA GLY A 57 -11.73 -6.31 -10.53
C GLY A 57 -11.97 -7.75 -11.01
N ILE A 58 -10.98 -8.39 -11.64
CA ILE A 58 -11.09 -9.77 -12.11
C ILE A 58 -10.86 -10.72 -10.93
N TYR A 59 -11.78 -11.66 -10.74
CA TYR A 59 -11.68 -12.74 -9.78
C TYR A 59 -11.07 -13.97 -10.42
N GLY A 60 -10.15 -14.62 -9.72
CA GLY A 60 -9.57 -15.87 -10.19
C GLY A 60 -8.82 -16.59 -9.09
N THR A 61 -8.33 -17.80 -9.43
CA THR A 61 -7.56 -18.64 -8.52
C THR A 61 -6.12 -18.77 -9.01
N ILE A 62 -5.16 -18.62 -8.10
CA ILE A 62 -3.74 -18.75 -8.42
C ILE A 62 -3.43 -20.23 -8.69
N THR A 63 -3.01 -20.55 -9.91
CA THR A 63 -2.60 -21.91 -10.30
C THR A 63 -1.09 -22.11 -10.20
N LYS A 64 -0.31 -21.05 -10.47
CA LYS A 64 1.14 -21.09 -10.43
C LYS A 64 1.71 -19.75 -9.99
N ILE A 65 2.83 -19.80 -9.29
CA ILE A 65 3.61 -18.64 -8.85
C ILE A 65 5.02 -18.84 -9.39
N ASP A 66 5.44 -17.96 -10.29
CA ASP A 66 6.76 -17.94 -10.91
C ASP A 66 7.44 -16.60 -10.60
N GLY A 67 8.00 -16.48 -9.39
CA GLY A 67 8.62 -15.23 -8.92
C GLY A 67 7.60 -14.08 -8.88
N ASP A 68 7.83 -13.06 -9.72
CA ASP A 68 6.99 -11.87 -9.84
C ASP A 68 5.78 -12.06 -10.77
N VAL A 69 5.69 -13.19 -11.48
CA VAL A 69 4.57 -13.49 -12.37
C VAL A 69 3.69 -14.59 -11.77
N LEU A 70 2.39 -14.34 -11.71
CA LEU A 70 1.37 -15.27 -11.24
C LEU A 70 0.52 -15.76 -12.42
N SER A 71 0.24 -17.05 -12.45
CA SER A 71 -0.77 -17.62 -13.36
C SER A 71 -2.12 -17.68 -12.64
N LEU A 72 -3.09 -16.94 -13.15
CA LEU A 72 -4.43 -16.82 -12.59
C LEU A 72 -5.44 -17.50 -13.51
N ARG A 73 -6.20 -18.47 -12.98
CA ARG A 73 -7.30 -19.10 -13.70
C ARG A 73 -8.59 -18.35 -13.41
N ILE A 74 -9.23 -17.86 -14.46
CA ILE A 74 -10.48 -17.08 -14.39
C ILE A 74 -11.67 -17.93 -14.85
N ALA A 75 -11.45 -18.81 -15.83
CA ALA A 75 -12.44 -19.76 -16.33
C ALA A 75 -11.79 -21.14 -16.55
N GLN A 76 -12.61 -22.15 -16.86
CA GLN A 76 -12.17 -23.55 -16.95
C GLN A 76 -10.99 -23.78 -17.91
N ASN A 77 -10.92 -23.01 -19.01
CA ASN A 77 -9.83 -23.08 -19.98
C ASN A 77 -9.10 -21.74 -20.19
N THR A 78 -9.27 -20.77 -19.28
CA THR A 78 -8.66 -19.44 -19.41
C THR A 78 -7.74 -19.18 -18.23
N THR A 79 -6.44 -19.21 -18.51
CA THR A 79 -5.40 -18.81 -17.57
C THR A 79 -4.69 -17.59 -18.12
N ILE A 80 -4.59 -16.55 -17.31
CA ILE A 80 -3.83 -15.34 -17.65
C ILE A 80 -2.60 -15.24 -16.76
N LYS A 81 -1.58 -14.56 -17.26
CA LYS A 81 -0.41 -14.19 -16.46
C LYS A 81 -0.56 -12.75 -16.02
N ILE A 82 -0.37 -12.51 -14.73
CA ILE A 82 -0.39 -11.17 -14.14
C ILE A 82 0.84 -10.99 -13.29
N GLU A 83 1.26 -9.75 -13.09
CA GLU A 83 2.28 -9.46 -12.09
C GLU A 83 1.73 -9.67 -10.68
N ARG A 84 2.62 -10.07 -9.77
CA ARG A 84 2.30 -10.23 -8.35
C ARG A 84 1.72 -8.95 -7.77
N ASP A 85 2.26 -7.80 -8.18
CA ASP A 85 1.82 -6.49 -7.69
C ASP A 85 0.46 -6.06 -8.25
N ALA A 86 -0.05 -6.74 -9.28
CA ALA A 86 -1.40 -6.52 -9.82
C ALA A 86 -2.52 -7.17 -8.99
N VAL A 87 -2.18 -7.83 -7.88
CA VAL A 87 -3.14 -8.42 -6.94
C VAL A 87 -3.60 -7.36 -5.93
N LYS A 88 -4.90 -7.05 -5.94
CA LYS A 88 -5.50 -6.02 -5.07
C LYS A 88 -5.81 -6.55 -3.67
N SER A 89 -6.44 -7.72 -3.59
CA SER A 89 -6.72 -8.38 -2.32
C SER A 89 -6.93 -9.89 -2.50
N VAL A 90 -6.76 -10.63 -1.41
CA VAL A 90 -7.10 -12.05 -1.33
C VAL A 90 -8.54 -12.18 -0.85
N VAL A 91 -9.37 -12.89 -1.61
CA VAL A 91 -10.80 -13.09 -1.34
C VAL A 91 -11.02 -14.32 -0.47
N SER A 92 -10.30 -15.41 -0.74
CA SER A 92 -10.18 -16.54 0.17
C SER A 92 -8.75 -17.02 0.17
N SER A 93 -8.07 -16.85 1.31
CA SER A 93 -6.80 -17.53 1.53
C SER A 93 -7.12 -18.92 2.05
N GLN A 94 -6.57 -19.97 1.44
CA GLN A 94 -6.74 -21.31 2.01
C GLN A 94 -6.09 -21.44 3.40
N ALA A 95 -5.27 -20.46 3.81
CA ALA A 95 -4.69 -20.35 5.15
C ALA A 95 -5.66 -19.87 6.24
N GLN A 96 -6.86 -19.35 5.91
CA GLN A 96 -7.85 -18.86 6.90
C GLN A 96 -9.11 -19.73 6.99
N GLY A 97 -9.10 -20.92 6.39
CA GLY A 97 -10.23 -21.86 6.41
C GLY A 97 -10.25 -22.86 7.57
N GLU A 98 -9.25 -22.90 8.46
CA GLU A 98 -9.13 -23.92 9.53
C GLU A 98 -9.24 -23.36 10.96
N SER A 99 -10.00 -22.30 11.17
CA SER A 99 -10.33 -21.90 12.54
C SER A 99 -11.73 -21.30 12.63
N LYS A 100 -12.75 -22.13 12.38
CA LYS A 100 -13.92 -22.26 13.27
C LYS A 100 -14.73 -23.50 12.97
#